data_AF-A0A9D4T1V0-F1
#
_entry.id   AF-A0A9D4T1V0-F1
#
_cell.length_a   1.000
_cell.length_b   1.000
_cell.length_c   1.000
_cell.angle_alpha   90.00
_cell.angle_beta   90.00
_cell.angle_gamma   90.00
#
_symmetry.space_group_name_H-M   'P 1'
#
loop_
_entity.id
_entity.type
_entity.pdbx_description
1 polymer ?
#
loop_
_entity_poly.entity_id
_entity_poly.type
_entity_poly.pdbx_seq_one_letter_code
_entity_poly.pdbx_strand_id
1 'polypeptide(L)'
;MAQPLMRALQVTAAGRDLGELHLRIHPTNNTFTVATAHETTALHLVQLKQLVLQTTTYPVAAYIAPPPSAVRGVISQAYWEETSEQMLQDLQTRNPDADIIAARRMGRTLSILITFAHGPVPHTIRYMSVVHRCTQYKGSLDACTNCRRPGHRYDVCPHPKSGLCSRCGDKHERQDVPSCIPSCILCGGQHLTGTGSCKARNPTAKRHSPTASEDKVLYQGGLSPLDKTYPSTSAWSSGATRPNGATSQDSEVKALREEDS
;
A
#
# COMPACT_ATOMS: atom_id res chain seq x y z
N MET A 1 -1.75 14.70 -23.32
CA MET A 1 -0.77 13.73 -22.75
C MET A 1 -1.32 12.30 -22.58
N ALA A 2 -2.64 12.08 -22.41
CA ALA A 2 -3.19 10.73 -22.24
C ALA A 2 -3.08 9.82 -23.48
N GLN A 3 -3.34 10.34 -24.69
CA GLN A 3 -3.27 9.57 -25.95
C GLN A 3 -1.87 8.98 -26.27
N PRO A 4 -0.75 9.74 -26.16
CA PRO A 4 0.59 9.18 -26.33
C PRO A 4 0.91 8.05 -25.35
N LEU A 5 0.37 8.13 -24.13
CA LEU A 5 0.63 7.18 -23.05
C LEU A 5 -0.18 5.89 -23.22
N MET A 6 -1.43 6.00 -23.67
CA MET A 6 -2.24 4.86 -24.10
C MET A 6 -1.59 4.12 -25.27
N ARG A 7 -1.11 4.86 -26.28
CA ARG A 7 -0.39 4.28 -27.41
C ARG A 7 0.90 3.60 -26.96
N ALA A 8 1.64 4.20 -26.02
CA ALA A 8 2.85 3.60 -25.45
C ALA A 8 2.55 2.28 -24.72
N LEU A 9 1.47 2.20 -23.95
CA LEU A 9 1.06 0.96 -23.29
C LEU A 9 0.72 -0.15 -24.31
N GLN A 10 -0.03 0.19 -25.36
CA GLN A 10 -0.37 -0.75 -26.43
C GLN A 10 0.85 -1.23 -27.23
N VAL A 11 1.78 -0.32 -27.55
CA VAL A 11 3.03 -0.63 -28.28
C VAL A 11 3.96 -1.48 -27.41
N THR A 12 4.10 -1.13 -26.13
CA THR A 12 5.01 -1.83 -25.21
C THR A 12 4.49 -3.22 -24.81
N ALA A 13 3.16 -3.43 -24.84
CA ALA A 13 2.56 -4.74 -24.63
C ALA A 13 2.66 -5.70 -25.84
N ALA A 14 3.52 -5.39 -26.82
CA ALA A 14 3.87 -6.26 -27.95
C ALA A 14 2.67 -6.73 -28.80
N GLY A 15 1.69 -5.85 -29.04
CA GLY A 15 0.59 -6.12 -29.98
C GLY A 15 -0.51 -7.04 -29.47
N ARG A 16 -0.60 -7.28 -28.15
CA ARG A 16 -1.75 -7.97 -27.56
C ARG A 16 -2.96 -7.04 -27.47
N ASP A 17 -4.14 -7.59 -27.72
CA ASP A 17 -5.39 -6.89 -27.41
C ASP A 17 -5.51 -6.77 -25.89
N LEU A 18 -5.32 -5.56 -25.37
CA LEU A 18 -5.42 -5.25 -23.94
C LEU A 18 -6.87 -4.97 -23.51
N GLY A 19 -7.83 -5.05 -24.44
CA GLY A 19 -9.22 -4.68 -24.21
C GLY A 19 -9.37 -3.20 -23.87
N GLU A 20 -10.49 -2.85 -23.25
CA GLU A 20 -10.75 -1.49 -22.78
C GLU A 20 -9.87 -1.15 -21.57
N LEU A 21 -9.09 -0.08 -21.71
CA LEU A 21 -8.25 0.47 -20.65
C LEU A 21 -8.68 1.90 -20.34
N HIS A 22 -8.88 2.20 -19.07
CA HIS A 22 -9.07 3.58 -18.60
C HIS A 22 -7.79 4.10 -17.96
N LEU A 23 -7.33 5.25 -18.44
CA LEU A 23 -6.09 5.85 -17.98
C LEU A 23 -6.33 7.16 -17.23
N ARG A 24 -5.73 7.30 -16.06
CA ARG A 24 -5.77 8.51 -15.24
C ARG A 24 -4.36 8.96 -14.91
N ILE A 25 -3.99 10.16 -15.35
CA ILE A 25 -2.71 10.79 -14.99
C ILE A 25 -2.88 11.51 -13.65
N HIS A 26 -1.92 11.36 -12.74
CA HIS A 26 -1.96 12.05 -11.47
C HIS A 26 -1.61 13.55 -11.67
N PRO A 27 -2.35 14.49 -11.07
CA PRO A 27 -2.16 15.92 -11.36
C PRO A 27 -0.88 16.52 -10.77
N THR A 28 -0.32 15.90 -9.71
CA THR A 28 0.78 16.49 -8.93
C THR A 28 2.05 15.65 -8.86
N ASN A 29 2.09 14.48 -9.51
CA ASN A 29 3.27 13.62 -9.53
C ASN A 29 3.38 12.86 -10.87
N ASN A 30 4.55 12.27 -11.14
CA ASN A 30 4.83 11.48 -12.33
C ASN A 30 4.31 10.04 -12.20
N THR A 31 3.05 9.88 -11.82
CA THR A 31 2.38 8.57 -11.81
C THR A 31 1.09 8.63 -12.62
N PHE A 32 0.66 7.46 -13.09
CA PHE A 32 -0.62 7.29 -13.74
C PHE A 32 -1.22 5.95 -13.30
N THR A 33 -2.54 5.86 -13.34
CA THR A 33 -3.29 4.65 -13.03
C THR A 33 -3.90 4.12 -14.31
N VAL A 34 -3.84 2.81 -14.50
CA VAL A 34 -4.54 2.09 -15.55
C VAL A 34 -5.57 1.19 -14.88
N ALA A 35 -6.83 1.31 -15.28
CA ALA A 35 -7.91 0.43 -14.87
C ALA A 35 -8.30 -0.47 -16.05
N THR A 36 -8.53 -1.74 -15.76
CA THR A 36 -8.96 -2.77 -16.72
C THR A 36 -9.93 -3.71 -16.01
N ALA A 37 -10.91 -4.23 -16.75
CA ALA A 37 -11.84 -5.25 -16.26
C ALA A 37 -11.22 -6.66 -16.25
N HIS A 38 -10.05 -6.85 -16.88
CA HIS A 38 -9.43 -8.15 -17.06
C HIS A 38 -8.19 -8.31 -16.16
N GLU A 39 -8.23 -9.28 -15.26
CA GLU A 39 -7.14 -9.60 -14.34
C GLU A 39 -5.85 -9.99 -15.08
N THR A 40 -5.97 -10.76 -16.16
CA THR A 40 -4.84 -11.16 -17.01
C THR A 40 -4.11 -9.94 -17.58
N THR A 41 -4.84 -8.92 -18.03
CA THR A 41 -4.29 -7.66 -18.50
C THR A 41 -3.56 -6.91 -17.38
N ALA A 42 -4.15 -6.84 -16.19
CA ALA A 42 -3.51 -6.19 -15.03
C ALA A 42 -2.18 -6.88 -14.66
N LEU A 43 -2.16 -8.21 -14.62
CA LEU A 43 -0.95 -9.01 -14.33
C LEU A 43 0.15 -8.76 -15.37
N HIS A 44 -0.21 -8.63 -16.65
CA HIS A 44 0.76 -8.30 -17.70
C HIS A 44 1.32 -6.88 -17.55
N LEU A 45 0.46 -5.89 -17.29
CA LEU A 45 0.87 -4.50 -17.14
C LEU A 45 1.82 -4.29 -15.96
N VAL A 46 1.67 -5.07 -14.88
CA VAL A 46 2.55 -5.01 -13.69
C VAL A 46 3.97 -5.50 -14.00
N GLN A 47 4.15 -6.35 -15.01
CA GLN A 47 5.48 -6.82 -15.41
C GLN A 47 6.27 -5.77 -16.21
N LEU A 48 5.62 -4.68 -16.65
CA LEU A 48 6.31 -3.61 -17.38
C LEU A 48 7.40 -2.98 -16.52
N LYS A 49 8.62 -2.94 -17.06
CA LYS A 49 9.78 -2.26 -16.47
C LYS A 49 10.18 -1.00 -17.21
N GLN A 50 9.72 -0.86 -18.44
CA GLN A 50 10.01 0.27 -19.31
C GLN A 50 8.76 0.63 -20.11
N LEU A 51 8.66 1.90 -20.51
CA LEU A 51 7.60 2.44 -21.35
C LEU A 51 8.23 3.29 -22.44
N VAL A 52 7.93 3.01 -23.69
CA VAL A 52 8.44 3.80 -24.83
C VAL A 52 7.42 4.87 -25.19
N LEU A 53 7.74 6.13 -24.90
CA LEU A 53 6.93 7.29 -25.26
C LEU A 53 7.61 8.03 -26.42
N GLN A 54 6.97 8.00 -27.59
CA GLN A 54 7.52 8.56 -28.83
C GLN A 54 8.88 7.93 -29.18
N THR A 55 9.99 8.64 -28.94
CA THR A 55 11.36 8.21 -29.21
C THR A 55 12.17 7.93 -27.94
N THR A 56 11.57 8.13 -26.76
CA THR A 56 12.28 8.04 -25.47
C THR A 56 11.75 6.89 -24.63
N THR A 57 12.66 6.10 -24.09
CA THR A 57 12.35 4.99 -23.17
C THR A 57 12.43 5.47 -21.73
N TYR A 58 11.36 5.24 -20.97
CA TYR A 58 11.25 5.60 -19.57
C TYR A 58 11.21 4.33 -18.72
N PRO A 59 12.04 4.20 -17.67
CA PRO A 59 11.85 3.13 -16.69
C PRO A 59 10.53 3.34 -15.94
N VAL A 60 9.79 2.27 -15.70
CA VAL A 60 8.53 2.30 -14.96
C VAL A 60 8.51 1.22 -13.87
N ALA A 61 7.86 1.54 -12.75
CA ALA A 61 7.58 0.61 -11.68
C ALA A 61 6.06 0.45 -11.57
N ALA A 62 5.52 -0.60 -12.17
CA ALA A 62 4.10 -0.91 -12.12
C ALA A 62 3.77 -1.81 -10.91
N TYR A 63 2.60 -1.60 -10.33
CA TYR A 63 2.07 -2.40 -9.23
C TYR A 63 0.54 -2.40 -9.26
N ILE A 64 -0.07 -3.44 -8.68
CA ILE A 64 -1.52 -3.49 -8.50
C ILE A 64 -1.88 -2.63 -7.29
N ALA A 65 -2.76 -1.67 -7.51
CA ALA A 65 -3.31 -0.88 -6.42
C ALA A 65 -4.10 -1.82 -5.48
N PRO A 66 -3.86 -1.76 -4.15
CA PRO A 66 -4.67 -2.52 -3.21
C PRO A 66 -6.16 -2.19 -3.36
N PRO A 67 -7.06 -3.12 -3.05
CA PRO A 67 -8.49 -2.87 -3.11
C PRO A 67 -8.87 -1.71 -2.18
N PRO A 68 -9.97 -0.99 -2.43
CA PRO A 68 -10.40 0.13 -1.59
C PRO A 68 -10.65 -0.24 -0.12
N SER A 69 -10.97 -1.51 0.15
CA SER A 69 -11.15 -2.07 1.49
C SER A 69 -9.83 -2.32 2.24
N ALA A 70 -8.69 -2.22 1.55
CA ALA A 70 -7.42 -2.60 2.13
C ALA A 70 -7.00 -1.64 3.24
N VAL A 71 -6.55 -2.22 4.36
CA VAL A 71 -5.98 -1.47 5.47
C VAL A 71 -4.50 -1.83 5.63
N ARG A 72 -3.72 -0.92 6.21
CA ARG A 72 -2.29 -1.13 6.41
C ARG A 72 -1.94 -1.12 7.88
N GLY A 73 -1.16 -2.11 8.29
CA GLY A 73 -0.55 -2.21 9.62
C GLY A 73 0.96 -2.09 9.55
N VAL A 74 1.58 -1.73 10.68
CA VAL A 74 3.02 -1.71 10.86
C VAL A 74 3.39 -2.52 12.09
N ILE A 75 4.39 -3.38 11.90
CA ILE A 75 5.17 -3.97 12.98
C ILE A 75 6.57 -3.34 12.97
N SER A 76 7.18 -3.24 14.15
CA SER A 76 8.54 -2.71 14.34
C SER A 76 9.43 -3.77 14.99
N GLN A 77 10.74 -3.55 14.92
CA GLN A 77 11.77 -4.46 15.43
C GLN A 77 11.71 -5.86 14.79
N ALA A 78 11.43 -5.90 13.48
CA ALA A 78 11.45 -7.12 12.69
C ALA A 78 12.87 -7.42 12.17
N TYR A 79 13.14 -8.70 11.91
CA TYR A 79 14.38 -9.16 11.28
C TYR A 79 14.57 -8.54 9.89
N TRP A 80 15.82 -8.42 9.39
CA TRP A 80 16.16 -7.51 8.28
C TRP A 80 16.56 -8.17 6.96
N GLU A 81 16.85 -9.47 6.95
CA GLU A 81 17.49 -10.13 5.81
C GLU A 81 16.51 -10.71 4.78
N GLU A 82 15.20 -10.72 5.07
CA GLU A 82 14.20 -11.31 4.19
C GLU A 82 13.76 -10.37 3.05
N THR A 83 13.52 -10.95 1.87
CA THR A 83 12.90 -10.25 0.73
C THR A 83 11.41 -9.99 0.99
N SER A 84 10.78 -9.13 0.17
CA SER A 84 9.35 -8.82 0.35
C SER A 84 8.44 -10.03 0.12
N GLU A 85 8.86 -10.92 -0.75
CA GLU A 85 8.18 -12.18 -1.07
C GLU A 85 8.30 -13.17 0.09
N GLN A 86 9.51 -13.31 0.67
CA GLN A 86 9.72 -14.13 1.86
C GLN A 86 8.93 -13.60 3.07
N MET A 87 8.94 -12.27 3.28
CA MET A 87 8.15 -11.61 4.30
C MET A 87 6.66 -11.93 4.15
N LEU A 88 6.13 -11.79 2.93
CA LEU A 88 4.72 -12.04 2.64
C LEU A 88 4.35 -13.50 2.88
N GLN A 89 5.17 -14.44 2.39
CA GLN A 89 4.93 -15.87 2.54
C GLN A 89 4.88 -16.29 4.01
N ASP A 90 5.83 -15.82 4.83
CA ASP A 90 5.85 -16.13 6.27
C ASP A 90 4.61 -15.57 6.99
N LEU A 91 4.28 -14.30 6.71
CA LEU A 91 3.11 -13.64 7.28
C LEU A 91 1.80 -14.35 6.92
N GLN A 92 1.62 -14.76 5.67
CA GLN A 92 0.44 -15.50 5.23
C GLN A 92 0.37 -16.88 5.90
N THR A 93 1.49 -17.61 5.92
CA THR A 93 1.56 -18.96 6.48
C THR A 93 1.21 -18.98 7.97
N ARG A 94 1.64 -17.97 8.72
CA ARG A 94 1.47 -17.92 10.19
C ARG A 94 0.18 -17.24 10.66
N ASN A 95 -0.50 -16.52 9.77
CA ASN A 95 -1.71 -15.76 10.07
C ASN A 95 -2.79 -16.04 9.02
N PRO A 96 -3.28 -17.28 8.91
CA PRO A 96 -4.24 -17.68 7.87
C PRO A 96 -5.54 -16.87 7.90
N ASP A 97 -5.92 -16.34 9.08
CA ASP A 97 -7.16 -15.58 9.26
C ASP A 97 -7.04 -14.08 8.92
N ALA A 98 -5.84 -13.58 8.57
CA ALA A 98 -5.59 -12.14 8.46
C ALA A 98 -5.73 -11.58 7.03
N ASP A 99 -5.99 -12.39 6.01
CA ASP A 99 -6.10 -11.99 4.58
C ASP A 99 -5.03 -10.95 4.14
N ILE A 100 -3.77 -11.36 4.23
CA ILE A 100 -2.60 -10.51 3.95
C ILE A 100 -2.27 -10.57 2.47
N ILE A 101 -2.29 -9.42 1.79
CA ILE A 101 -2.10 -9.32 0.33
C ILE A 101 -0.76 -8.72 -0.07
N ALA A 102 -0.08 -8.02 0.83
CA ALA A 102 1.26 -7.50 0.58
C ALA A 102 2.02 -7.23 1.87
N ALA A 103 3.33 -7.45 1.84
CA ALA A 103 4.25 -7.09 2.91
C ALA A 103 5.52 -6.49 2.32
N ARG A 104 6.02 -5.41 2.94
CA ARG A 104 7.30 -4.82 2.53
C ARG A 104 7.96 -4.09 3.68
N ARG A 105 9.28 -3.97 3.63
CA ARG A 105 10.05 -3.17 4.57
C ARG A 105 9.84 -1.67 4.35
N MET A 106 9.86 -0.91 5.44
CA MET A 106 9.76 0.55 5.42
C MET A 106 11.16 1.17 5.35
N GLY A 107 11.62 1.45 4.13
CA GLY A 107 12.94 2.06 3.90
C GLY A 107 14.05 1.19 4.49
N ARG A 108 14.99 1.82 5.21
CA ARG A 108 16.10 1.13 5.90
C ARG A 108 15.80 0.79 7.36
N THR A 109 14.52 0.78 7.75
CA THR A 109 14.12 0.51 9.14
C THR A 109 13.80 -0.97 9.35
N LEU A 110 13.81 -1.40 10.61
CA LEU A 110 13.32 -2.71 11.05
C LEU A 110 11.79 -2.76 11.14
N SER A 111 11.08 -1.93 10.38
CA SER A 111 9.62 -1.92 10.35
C SER A 111 9.10 -2.51 9.06
N ILE A 112 8.07 -3.35 9.17
CA ILE A 112 7.39 -3.98 8.05
C ILE A 112 5.99 -3.38 7.94
N LEU A 113 5.65 -2.91 6.74
CA LEU A 113 4.32 -2.46 6.36
C LEU A 113 3.56 -3.64 5.77
N ILE A 114 2.43 -3.97 6.37
CA ILE A 114 1.58 -5.10 6.01
C ILE A 114 0.28 -4.54 5.46
N THR A 115 -0.18 -5.06 4.33
CA THR A 115 -1.45 -4.70 3.70
C THR A 115 -2.41 -5.88 3.84
N PHE A 116 -3.54 -5.63 4.48
CA PHE A 116 -4.63 -6.58 4.67
C PHE A 116 -5.73 -6.23 3.65
N ALA A 117 -6.34 -7.22 2.99
CA ALA A 117 -7.33 -6.95 1.94
C ALA A 117 -8.63 -6.36 2.52
N HIS A 118 -8.97 -6.73 3.75
CA HIS A 118 -10.19 -6.32 4.43
C HIS A 118 -10.03 -6.30 5.95
N GLY A 119 -11.03 -5.76 6.64
CA GLY A 119 -11.13 -5.79 8.11
C GLY A 119 -10.24 -4.76 8.83
N PRO A 120 -10.28 -4.72 10.16
CA PRO A 120 -9.41 -3.85 10.95
C PRO A 120 -7.99 -4.42 11.02
N VAL A 121 -7.01 -3.55 11.27
CA VAL A 121 -5.63 -3.98 11.55
C VAL A 121 -5.63 -4.79 12.86
N PRO A 122 -5.14 -6.05 12.86
CA PRO A 122 -5.05 -6.86 14.07
C PRO A 122 -4.19 -6.19 15.14
N HIS A 123 -4.47 -6.45 16.42
CA HIS A 123 -3.64 -5.93 17.51
C HIS A 123 -2.23 -6.55 17.52
N THR A 124 -2.15 -7.81 17.12
CA THR A 124 -0.92 -8.61 17.07
C THR A 124 -0.86 -9.44 15.80
N ILE A 125 0.34 -9.72 15.32
CA ILE A 125 0.58 -10.58 14.17
C ILE A 125 1.83 -11.44 14.42
N ARG A 126 1.83 -12.67 13.91
CA ARG A 126 2.99 -13.57 14.00
C ARG A 126 3.89 -13.33 12.79
N TYR A 127 5.16 -13.07 13.06
CA TYR A 127 6.16 -12.95 12.02
C TYR A 127 7.41 -13.70 12.50
N MET A 128 7.88 -14.63 11.68
CA MET A 128 8.80 -15.69 12.10
C MET A 128 8.27 -16.35 13.39
N SER A 129 9.13 -16.58 14.38
CA SER A 129 8.75 -17.18 15.67
C SER A 129 8.35 -16.15 16.72
N VAL A 130 8.03 -14.90 16.34
CA VAL A 130 7.75 -13.79 17.27
C VAL A 130 6.35 -13.21 17.05
N VAL A 131 5.67 -12.88 18.15
CA VAL A 131 4.41 -12.13 18.14
C VAL A 131 4.73 -10.64 18.22
N HIS A 132 4.40 -9.91 17.17
CA HIS A 132 4.60 -8.47 17.11
C HIS A 132 3.29 -7.73 17.39
N ARG A 133 3.39 -6.60 18.11
CA ARG A 133 2.31 -5.61 18.13
C ARG A 133 2.17 -5.00 16.73
N CYS A 134 0.97 -5.11 16.18
CA CYS A 134 0.63 -4.51 14.89
C CYS A 134 -0.21 -3.26 15.12
N THR A 135 0.21 -2.15 14.51
CA THR A 135 -0.42 -0.85 14.68
C THR A 135 -0.91 -0.32 13.34
N GLN A 136 -2.07 0.33 13.32
CA GLN A 136 -2.59 0.90 12.09
C GLN A 136 -1.61 1.95 11.53
N TYR A 137 -1.23 1.77 10.26
CA TYR A 137 -0.38 2.71 9.55
C TYR A 137 -1.14 4.01 9.31
N LYS A 138 -0.67 5.08 9.94
CA LYS A 138 -1.10 6.44 9.64
C LYS A 138 -0.08 7.03 8.68
N GLY A 139 -0.41 7.00 7.39
CA GLY A 139 0.48 7.55 6.36
C GLY A 139 0.83 9.00 6.65
N SER A 140 2.11 9.35 6.56
CA SER A 140 2.53 10.75 6.59
C SER A 140 2.35 11.38 5.22
N LEU A 141 2.10 12.68 5.19
CA LEU A 141 2.14 13.44 3.94
C LEU A 141 3.53 13.33 3.30
N ASP A 142 3.55 12.97 2.02
CA ASP A 142 4.78 12.97 1.24
C ASP A 142 5.31 14.39 1.08
N ALA A 143 6.63 14.53 1.09
CA ALA A 143 7.32 15.79 0.88
C ALA A 143 8.47 15.59 -0.11
N CYS A 144 8.49 16.40 -1.16
CA CYS A 144 9.48 16.27 -2.22
C CYS A 144 10.73 17.08 -1.90
N THR A 145 11.88 16.42 -1.74
CA THR A 145 13.16 17.12 -1.51
C THR A 145 13.71 17.84 -2.74
N ASN A 146 13.17 17.57 -3.94
CA ASN A 146 13.54 18.29 -5.17
C ASN A 146 12.83 19.65 -5.22
N CYS A 147 11.51 19.65 -5.37
CA CYS A 147 10.73 20.89 -5.57
C CYS A 147 10.26 21.53 -4.26
N ARG A 148 10.48 20.87 -3.11
CA ARG A 148 10.08 21.32 -1.76
C ARG A 148 8.60 21.61 -1.61
N ARG A 149 7.77 20.82 -2.30
CA ARG A 149 6.31 20.83 -2.17
C ARG A 149 5.81 19.54 -1.52
N PRO A 150 4.72 19.61 -0.73
CA PRO A 150 4.05 18.42 -0.22
C PRO A 150 3.28 17.68 -1.34
N GLY A 151 2.91 16.43 -1.08
CA GLY A 151 2.02 15.61 -1.91
C GLY A 151 2.70 14.61 -2.83
N HIS A 152 4.03 14.62 -2.92
CA HIS A 152 4.78 13.62 -3.68
C HIS A 152 6.22 13.47 -3.18
N ARG A 153 6.86 12.37 -3.55
CA ARG A 153 8.26 12.06 -3.22
C ARG A 153 9.20 12.50 -4.34
N TYR A 154 10.49 12.58 -4.04
CA TYR A 154 11.54 12.99 -4.99
C TYR A 154 11.54 12.17 -6.29
N ASP A 155 11.36 10.85 -6.18
CA ASP A 155 11.39 9.88 -7.27
C ASP A 155 10.24 10.04 -8.27
N VAL A 156 9.12 10.60 -7.85
CA VAL A 156 7.94 10.86 -8.68
C VAL A 156 7.73 12.36 -8.94
N CYS A 157 8.78 13.17 -8.77
CA CYS A 157 8.69 14.61 -8.94
C CYS A 157 8.50 14.99 -10.43
N PRO A 158 7.48 15.81 -10.78
CA PRO A 158 7.26 16.26 -12.14
C PRO A 158 8.21 17.38 -12.57
N HIS A 159 8.95 17.96 -11.63
CA HIS A 159 9.86 19.07 -11.90
C HIS A 159 11.28 18.57 -12.16
N PRO A 160 12.04 19.25 -13.06
CA PRO A 160 13.46 18.96 -13.23
C PRO A 160 14.23 19.17 -11.92
N LYS A 161 15.47 18.67 -11.87
CA LYS A 161 16.34 18.87 -10.70
C LYS A 161 16.51 20.36 -10.41
N SER A 162 16.03 20.78 -9.25
CA SER A 162 15.92 22.21 -8.87
C SER A 162 17.21 22.79 -8.29
N GLY A 163 18.12 21.91 -7.82
CA GLY A 163 19.34 22.31 -7.11
C GLY A 163 19.07 22.95 -5.74
N LEU A 164 17.87 22.80 -5.18
CA LEU A 164 17.54 23.31 -3.85
C LEU A 164 18.18 22.44 -2.77
N CYS A 165 18.63 23.09 -1.70
CA CYS A 165 19.11 22.42 -0.50
C CYS A 165 18.00 21.55 0.09
N SER A 166 18.31 20.28 0.42
CA SER A 166 17.35 19.36 1.05
C SER A 166 17.02 19.77 2.50
N ARG A 167 17.87 20.58 3.13
CA ARG A 167 17.74 21.04 4.52
C ARG A 167 16.92 22.33 4.65
N CYS A 168 17.36 23.44 4.07
CA CYS A 168 16.67 24.74 4.18
C CYS A 168 15.77 25.07 2.99
N GLY A 169 16.15 24.65 1.78
CA GLY A 169 15.41 24.92 0.55
C GLY A 169 15.90 26.07 -0.29
N ASP A 170 17.00 26.71 0.12
CA ASP A 170 17.68 27.72 -0.68
C ASP A 170 18.63 27.09 -1.70
N LYS A 171 19.03 27.88 -2.69
CA LYS A 171 20.12 27.52 -3.60
C LYS A 171 21.45 27.84 -2.92
N HIS A 172 22.35 26.87 -2.90
CA HIS A 172 23.72 27.07 -2.41
C HIS A 172 24.71 26.81 -3.54
N GLU A 173 25.79 27.58 -3.59
CA GLU A 173 26.90 27.37 -4.54
C GLU A 173 27.66 26.06 -4.26
N ARG A 174 27.68 25.61 -3.00
CA ARG A 174 28.11 24.26 -2.59
C ARG A 174 26.94 23.56 -1.88
N GLN A 175 26.64 22.34 -2.29
CA GLN A 175 25.49 21.57 -1.77
C GLN A 175 25.60 21.20 -0.28
N ASP A 176 26.80 21.32 0.31
CA ASP A 176 27.10 20.96 1.69
C ASP A 176 27.62 22.16 2.49
N VAL A 177 26.76 23.16 2.73
CA VAL A 177 27.06 24.16 3.78
C VAL A 177 26.32 23.74 5.07
N PRO A 178 27.03 23.19 6.08
CA PRO A 178 26.41 22.72 7.32
C PRO A 178 25.78 23.82 8.19
N SER A 179 25.87 25.10 7.79
CA SER A 179 25.37 26.25 8.56
C SER A 179 23.91 26.63 8.30
N CYS A 180 23.23 26.02 7.32
CA CYS A 180 21.86 26.42 7.01
C CYS A 180 20.84 25.93 8.06
N ILE A 181 19.92 26.82 8.44
CA ILE A 181 18.83 26.52 9.36
C ILE A 181 17.83 25.61 8.64
N PRO A 182 17.52 24.41 9.18
CA PRO A 182 16.59 23.51 8.53
C PRO A 182 15.19 24.12 8.49
N SER A 183 14.49 23.92 7.36
CA SER A 183 13.10 24.32 7.20
C SER A 183 12.26 23.11 6.80
N CYS A 184 11.13 22.90 7.46
CA CYS A 184 10.26 21.78 7.16
C CYS A 184 9.36 22.05 5.96
N ILE A 185 9.33 21.13 4.99
CA ILE A 185 8.47 21.23 3.79
C ILE A 185 6.98 21.19 4.15
N LEU A 186 6.60 20.50 5.23
CA LEU A 186 5.20 20.28 5.60
C LEU A 186 4.61 21.44 6.42
N CYS A 187 5.39 22.08 7.28
CA CYS A 187 4.88 23.09 8.21
C CYS A 187 5.68 24.40 8.25
N GLY A 188 6.80 24.51 7.52
CA GLY A 188 7.69 25.66 7.55
C GLY A 188 8.51 25.83 8.84
N GLY A 189 8.38 24.93 9.81
CA GLY A 189 9.09 25.00 11.09
C GLY A 189 10.59 24.74 10.98
N GLN A 190 11.35 25.19 11.99
CA GLN A 190 12.81 25.05 12.05
C GLN A 190 13.27 23.65 12.48
N HIS A 191 12.98 22.65 11.65
CA HIS A 191 13.42 21.27 11.85
C HIS A 191 13.45 20.53 10.51
N LEU A 192 14.14 19.38 10.47
CA LEU A 192 14.16 18.53 9.28
C LEU A 192 12.75 17.98 8.99
N THR A 193 12.41 17.89 7.70
CA THR A 193 11.16 17.28 7.25
C THR A 193 11.09 15.80 7.65
N GLY A 194 9.95 15.36 8.17
CA GLY A 194 9.76 13.97 8.59
C GLY A 194 10.28 13.64 9.98
N THR A 195 10.75 14.63 10.76
CA THR A 195 11.06 14.44 12.19
C THR A 195 9.78 14.32 13.03
N GLY A 196 9.89 13.70 14.21
CA GLY A 196 8.76 13.54 15.15
C GLY A 196 8.23 14.87 15.72
N SER A 197 9.02 15.94 15.66
CA SER A 197 8.63 17.29 16.10
C SER A 197 7.63 17.99 15.16
N CYS A 198 7.42 17.46 13.95
CA CYS A 198 6.53 18.06 12.97
C CYS A 198 5.06 17.74 13.27
N LYS A 199 4.29 18.74 13.70
CA LYS A 199 2.83 18.60 13.94
C LYS A 199 2.04 18.22 12.67
N ALA A 200 2.53 18.61 11.49
CA ALA A 200 1.91 18.29 10.21
C ALA A 200 2.26 16.88 9.67
N ARG A 201 3.19 16.15 10.31
CA ARG A 201 3.61 14.82 9.85
C ARG A 201 2.52 13.76 9.99
N ASN A 202 1.72 13.88 11.04
CA ASN A 202 0.63 12.95 11.32
C ASN A 202 -0.65 13.77 11.47
N PRO A 203 -1.19 14.32 10.37
CA PRO A 203 -2.43 15.07 10.45
C PRO A 203 -3.47 14.13 11.07
N THR A 204 -4.03 14.51 12.22
CA THR A 204 -5.20 13.83 12.76
C THR A 204 -6.22 13.82 11.63
N ALA A 205 -6.59 12.63 11.14
CA ALA A 205 -7.59 12.50 10.10
C ALA A 205 -8.81 13.32 10.55
N LYS A 206 -9.07 14.45 9.89
CA LYS A 206 -10.36 15.09 10.05
C LYS A 206 -11.34 14.05 9.57
N ARG A 207 -12.25 13.60 10.44
CA ARG A 207 -13.39 12.81 10.00
C ARG A 207 -14.05 13.62 8.91
N HIS A 208 -13.91 13.21 7.65
CA HIS A 208 -14.80 13.67 6.61
C HIS A 208 -16.14 13.04 6.94
N SER A 209 -16.93 13.70 7.80
CA SER A 209 -18.37 13.55 7.74
C SER A 209 -18.75 13.98 6.32
N PRO A 210 -19.38 13.12 5.51
CA PRO A 210 -19.83 13.54 4.19
C PRO A 210 -20.81 14.69 4.42
N THR A 211 -20.36 15.91 4.13
CA THR A 211 -21.25 17.05 4.02
C THR A 211 -22.09 16.79 2.78
N ALA A 212 -23.40 16.67 2.97
CA ALA A 212 -24.40 16.26 1.98
C ALA A 212 -24.58 17.24 0.80
N SER A 213 -23.54 17.98 0.39
CA SER A 213 -23.61 19.09 -0.55
C SER A 213 -22.64 19.00 -1.74
N GLU A 214 -21.76 17.99 -1.83
CA GLU A 214 -20.79 17.87 -2.95
C GLU A 214 -21.08 16.73 -3.94
N ASP A 215 -22.29 16.14 -3.91
CA ASP A 215 -22.75 15.11 -4.88
C ASP A 215 -23.68 15.67 -5.97
N LYS A 216 -23.46 16.92 -6.40
CA LYS A 216 -24.09 17.43 -7.63
C LYS A 216 -23.03 17.97 -8.56
N VAL A 217 -23.06 17.47 -9.81
CA VAL A 217 -22.20 17.76 -10.97
C VAL A 217 -20.95 16.86 -10.99
N LEU A 218 -20.88 15.74 -11.71
CA LEU A 218 -21.19 15.53 -13.13
C LEU A 218 -21.31 14.01 -13.45
N TYR A 219 -22.52 13.46 -13.42
CA TYR A 219 -22.85 12.18 -14.08
C TYR A 219 -24.08 12.46 -14.96
N GLN A 220 -23.83 12.91 -16.18
CA GLN A 220 -24.84 12.96 -17.23
C GLN A 220 -24.26 12.19 -18.42
N GLY A 221 -24.84 11.02 -18.65
CA GLY A 221 -24.45 10.06 -19.67
C GLY A 221 -25.10 8.73 -19.32
N GLY A 222 -26.38 8.60 -19.67
CA GLY A 222 -27.26 7.56 -19.18
C GLY A 222 -26.96 6.16 -19.70
N LEU A 223 -27.18 5.19 -18.82
CA LEU A 223 -27.85 3.94 -19.16
C LEU A 223 -28.92 3.72 -18.08
N SER A 224 -30.17 3.60 -18.52
CA SER A 224 -31.34 3.39 -17.68
C SER A 224 -31.29 2.02 -16.97
N PRO A 225 -31.88 1.86 -15.77
CA PRO A 225 -31.92 0.58 -15.07
C PRO A 225 -32.79 -0.43 -15.82
N LEU A 226 -32.19 -1.52 -16.27
CA LEU A 226 -32.92 -2.73 -16.62
C LEU A 226 -33.21 -3.49 -15.32
N ASP A 227 -34.49 -3.52 -14.95
CA ASP A 227 -35.08 -4.46 -14.00
C ASP A 227 -34.55 -5.87 -14.23
N LYS A 228 -33.85 -6.46 -13.24
CA LYS A 228 -33.94 -7.90 -12.91
C LYS A 228 -33.64 -8.10 -11.43
N THR A 229 -34.73 -8.28 -10.66
CA THR A 229 -34.83 -9.22 -9.54
C THR A 229 -33.87 -10.41 -9.69
N TYR A 230 -33.04 -10.65 -8.67
CA TYR A 230 -32.39 -11.95 -8.50
C TYR A 230 -33.00 -12.69 -7.30
N PRO A 231 -33.30 -14.00 -7.44
CA PRO A 231 -34.03 -14.76 -6.45
C PRO A 231 -33.13 -15.20 -5.29
N SER A 232 -33.67 -15.11 -4.08
CA SER A 232 -33.22 -15.88 -2.93
C SER A 232 -33.31 -17.37 -3.27
N THR A 233 -32.17 -18.05 -3.33
CA THR A 233 -32.12 -19.53 -3.29
C THR A 233 -31.37 -19.96 -2.04
N SER A 234 -32.16 -20.17 -1.00
CA SER A 234 -31.92 -21.12 0.06
C SER A 234 -31.92 -22.56 -0.47
N ALA A 235 -31.20 -23.41 0.25
CA ALA A 235 -31.25 -24.88 0.31
C ALA A 235 -30.19 -25.60 -0.54
N TRP A 236 -29.17 -26.12 0.16
CA TRP A 236 -29.10 -27.56 0.37
C TRP A 236 -28.75 -27.89 1.83
N SER A 237 -29.68 -28.61 2.44
CA SER A 237 -29.60 -29.27 3.74
C SER A 237 -29.30 -30.75 3.52
N SER A 238 -28.36 -31.29 4.30
CA SER A 238 -28.28 -32.66 4.84
C SER A 238 -27.02 -32.64 5.73
N GLY A 239 -27.02 -32.83 7.05
CA GLY A 239 -27.92 -33.53 7.94
C GLY A 239 -27.13 -34.63 8.65
N ALA A 240 -26.61 -34.36 9.86
CA ALA A 240 -26.23 -35.38 10.86
C ALA A 240 -25.92 -34.72 12.21
N THR A 241 -26.97 -34.58 13.02
CA THR A 241 -27.09 -34.97 14.43
C THR A 241 -25.85 -34.90 15.35
N ARG A 242 -25.91 -34.00 16.34
CA ARG A 242 -25.13 -34.04 17.59
C ARG A 242 -25.59 -35.20 18.48
N PRO A 243 -24.71 -35.67 19.39
CA PRO A 243 -25.14 -35.66 20.79
C PRO A 243 -24.12 -35.02 21.74
N ASN A 244 -24.68 -34.53 22.84
CA ASN A 244 -24.03 -33.90 23.99
C ASN A 244 -23.12 -34.86 24.77
N GLY A 245 -22.18 -34.30 25.56
CA GLY A 245 -21.56 -35.01 26.67
C GLY A 245 -20.40 -34.23 27.29
N ALA A 246 -20.64 -33.63 28.46
CA ALA A 246 -19.62 -33.08 29.36
C ALA A 246 -19.15 -34.14 30.37
N THR A 247 -18.08 -33.82 31.13
CA THR A 247 -17.48 -34.50 32.32
C THR A 247 -16.76 -35.82 32.05
N SER A 248 -15.67 -36.24 32.70
CA SER A 248 -14.69 -35.72 33.69
C SER A 248 -13.70 -36.88 33.97
N GLN A 249 -12.51 -36.61 34.53
CA GLN A 249 -11.64 -37.57 35.24
C GLN A 249 -10.94 -38.65 34.38
N ASP A 250 -9.78 -39.23 34.69
CA ASP A 250 -8.77 -39.02 35.73
C ASP A 250 -7.45 -39.70 35.28
N SER A 251 -6.33 -39.16 35.77
CA SER A 251 -5.12 -39.83 36.29
C SER A 251 -4.37 -40.97 35.55
N GLU A 252 -3.04 -40.75 35.48
CA GLU A 252 -1.98 -41.69 35.93
C GLU A 252 -1.38 -42.70 34.94
N VAL A 253 -0.14 -42.43 34.48
CA VAL A 253 0.99 -43.39 34.59
C VAL A 253 2.32 -42.66 34.83
N LYS A 254 2.76 -42.76 36.09
CA LYS A 254 4.13 -42.96 36.63
C LYS A 254 5.39 -42.55 35.84
N ALA A 255 6.22 -41.83 36.60
CA ALA A 255 7.65 -41.58 36.45
C ALA A 255 8.53 -42.85 36.46
N LEU A 256 9.69 -42.75 35.79
CA LEU A 256 10.96 -43.30 36.29
C LEU A 256 12.09 -42.28 36.01
N ARG A 257 12.86 -42.02 37.07
CA ARG A 257 14.12 -41.26 37.17
C ARG A 257 15.31 -42.21 36.97
N GLU A 258 16.45 -41.61 36.59
CA GLU A 258 17.84 -41.98 36.96
C GLU A 258 18.31 -43.35 36.40
N GLU A 259 19.51 -43.60 35.88
CA GLU A 259 20.84 -43.01 36.03
C GLU A 259 21.77 -43.59 34.93
N ASP A 260 23.01 -43.06 34.87
CA ASP A 260 24.27 -43.63 34.36
C ASP A 260 24.87 -43.24 32.99
N SER A 261 26.12 -42.75 33.14
CA SER A 261 27.24 -42.48 32.22
C SER A 261 27.34 -41.12 31.53
#